data_AF-A0A0E4FZC3-F1
#
_entry.id   AF-A0A0E4FZC3-F1
#
_cell.length_a   1.000
_cell.length_b   1.000
_cell.length_c   1.000
_cell.angle_alpha   90.00
_cell.angle_beta   90.00
_cell.angle_gamma   90.00
#
_symmetry.space_group_name_H-M   'P 1'
#
loop_
_entity.id
_entity.type
_entity.pdbx_description
1 polymer ?
#
loop_
_entity_poly.entity_id
_entity_poly.type
_entity_poly.pdbx_seq_one_letter_code
_entity_poly.pdbx_strand_id
1 'polypeptide(L)'
;MKKLLKSAGTPPRVMITDKLRSPGAARATMGFHVEHRQHKALNNRAENSHQPVRRRERIMKRFKSSHQAQRFLSVHDQVANLFHIPYPGAVTADFRRASRERAFATWREISTTSAIAESRTFENRLLRLGGRLS
;
A
#
# COMPACT_ATOMS: atom_id res chain seq x y z
N MET A 1 -7.54 -5.91 11.75
CA MET A 1 -6.29 -5.81 12.56
C MET A 1 -5.43 -7.08 12.53
N LYS A 2 -5.97 -8.31 12.70
CA LYS A 2 -5.17 -9.56 12.63
C LYS A 2 -4.22 -9.63 11.42
N LYS A 3 -4.70 -9.34 10.20
CA LYS A 3 -3.88 -9.35 8.97
C LYS A 3 -2.70 -8.37 9.02
N LEU A 4 -2.95 -7.15 9.49
CA LEU A 4 -1.95 -6.09 9.61
C LEU A 4 -0.83 -6.46 10.60
N LEU A 5 -1.21 -7.06 11.74
CA LEU A 5 -0.25 -7.47 12.76
C LEU A 5 0.59 -8.65 12.30
N LYS A 6 0.01 -9.58 11.52
CA LYS A 6 0.78 -10.64 10.85
C LYS A 6 1.78 -10.09 9.84
N SER A 7 1.41 -9.08 9.05
CA SER A 7 2.33 -8.48 8.06
C SER A 7 3.41 -7.60 8.68
N ALA A 8 3.19 -7.05 9.88
CA ALA A 8 4.16 -6.19 10.54
C ALA A 8 5.36 -6.97 11.13
N GLY A 9 5.25 -8.30 11.26
CA GLY A 9 6.34 -9.20 11.71
C GLY A 9 6.66 -9.11 13.21
N THR A 10 6.47 -7.96 13.85
CA THR A 10 6.72 -7.74 15.28
C THR A 10 5.49 -7.11 15.94
N PRO A 11 5.08 -7.57 17.15
CA PRO A 11 4.00 -6.93 17.88
C PRO A 11 4.37 -5.48 18.23
N PRO A 12 3.46 -4.51 18.03
CA PRO A 12 3.73 -3.11 18.33
C PRO A 12 3.92 -2.89 19.84
N ARG A 13 4.81 -1.97 20.23
CA ARG A 13 5.03 -1.57 21.63
C ARG A 13 3.88 -0.72 22.19
N VAL A 14 3.29 0.12 21.35
CA VAL A 14 2.12 0.96 21.69
C VAL A 14 1.16 0.90 20.50
N MET A 15 -0.12 0.67 20.78
CA MET A 15 -1.18 0.75 19.78
C MET A 15 -1.87 2.11 19.88
N ILE A 16 -2.01 2.80 18.76
CA ILE A 16 -2.71 4.07 18.68
C ILE A 16 -3.90 3.88 17.76
N THR A 17 -5.09 4.25 18.21
CA THR A 17 -6.31 4.23 17.38
C THR A 17 -7.11 5.50 17.60
N ASP A 18 -8.11 5.71 16.76
CA ASP A 18 -9.15 6.70 17.03
C ASP A 18 -9.96 6.35 18.30
N LYS A 19 -10.86 7.26 18.68
CA LYS A 19 -11.75 7.13 19.84
C LYS A 19 -13.01 6.29 19.53
N LEU A 20 -13.06 5.58 18.40
CA LEU A 20 -14.21 4.72 18.10
C LEU A 20 -14.19 3.50 19.03
N ARG A 21 -15.35 2.87 19.20
CA ARG A 21 -15.52 1.70 20.09
C ARG A 21 -14.99 0.41 19.43
N SER A 22 -15.01 0.34 18.10
CA SER A 22 -14.64 -0.86 17.34
C SER A 22 -13.17 -1.28 17.45
N PRO A 23 -12.16 -0.38 17.53
CA PRO A 23 -10.76 -0.80 17.66
C PRO A 23 -10.46 -1.36 19.06
N GLY A 24 -11.09 -0.82 20.10
CA GLY A 24 -10.96 -1.32 21.47
C GLY A 24 -11.56 -2.72 21.62
N ALA A 25 -12.74 -2.95 21.04
CA ALA A 25 -13.36 -4.27 21.00
C ALA A 25 -12.48 -5.28 20.24
N ALA A 26 -11.97 -4.90 19.06
CA ALA A 26 -11.08 -5.76 18.29
C ALA A 26 -9.77 -6.07 19.05
N ARG A 27 -9.21 -5.12 19.80
CA ARG A 27 -8.04 -5.34 20.67
C ARG A 27 -8.33 -6.41 21.71
N ALA A 28 -9.46 -6.30 22.41
CA ALA A 28 -9.88 -7.23 23.44
C ALA A 28 -10.09 -8.65 22.87
N THR A 29 -10.79 -8.77 21.74
CA THR A 29 -11.01 -10.07 21.07
C THR A 29 -9.72 -10.73 20.59
N MET A 30 -8.65 -9.95 20.36
CA MET A 30 -7.36 -10.47 19.91
C MET A 30 -6.37 -10.75 21.05
N GLY A 31 -6.71 -10.45 22.32
CA GLY A 31 -5.84 -10.71 23.46
C GLY A 31 -4.55 -9.88 23.50
N PHE A 32 -4.52 -8.70 22.86
CA PHE A 32 -3.33 -7.86 22.86
C PHE A 32 -3.21 -7.04 24.16
N HIS A 33 -2.23 -7.38 24.98
CA HIS A 33 -1.85 -6.66 26.21
C HIS A 33 -0.81 -5.56 25.93
N VAL A 34 -1.05 -4.77 24.89
CA VAL A 34 -0.16 -3.65 24.50
C VAL A 34 -0.76 -2.34 25.00
N GLU A 35 0.07 -1.41 25.46
CA GLU A 35 -0.35 -0.05 25.82
C GLU A 35 -1.20 0.53 24.68
N HIS A 36 -2.41 1.00 24.99
CA HIS A 36 -3.35 1.50 23.99
C HIS A 36 -3.67 2.96 24.29
N ARG A 37 -3.35 3.84 23.34
CA ARG A 37 -3.62 5.27 23.42
C ARG A 37 -4.70 5.68 22.42
N GLN A 38 -5.68 6.44 22.89
CA GLN A 38 -6.77 6.96 22.06
C GLN A 38 -6.78 8.49 22.13
N HIS A 39 -6.15 9.13 21.16
CA HIS A 39 -6.12 10.59 21.08
C HIS A 39 -6.11 11.05 19.63
N LYS A 40 -6.88 12.11 19.33
CA LYS A 40 -7.07 12.61 17.96
C LYS A 40 -5.74 12.97 17.31
N ALA A 41 -4.88 13.70 18.03
CA ALA A 41 -3.58 14.10 17.51
C ALA A 41 -2.61 12.90 17.31
N LEU A 42 -2.73 11.85 18.11
CA LEU A 42 -1.87 10.67 17.99
C LEU A 42 -2.22 9.84 16.74
N ASN A 43 -3.48 9.86 16.30
CA ASN A 43 -3.93 9.13 15.11
C ASN A 43 -3.64 9.87 13.79
N ASN A 44 -3.10 11.09 13.83
CA ASN A 44 -2.87 11.93 12.64
C ASN A 44 -2.06 11.21 11.56
N ARG A 45 -1.05 10.41 11.94
CA ARG A 45 -0.24 9.67 10.97
C ARG A 45 -1.07 8.65 10.19
N ALA A 46 -1.92 7.89 10.87
CA ALA A 46 -2.79 6.91 10.22
C ALA A 46 -3.83 7.63 9.33
N GLU A 47 -4.45 8.71 9.84
CA GLU A 47 -5.40 9.50 9.05
C GLU A 47 -4.77 10.14 7.81
N ASN A 48 -3.56 10.69 7.94
CA ASN A 48 -2.84 11.29 6.82
C ASN A 48 -2.45 10.26 5.77
N SER A 49 -2.12 9.02 6.18
CA SER A 49 -1.81 7.94 5.24
C SER A 49 -3.00 7.58 4.34
N HIS A 50 -4.23 7.83 4.79
CA HIS A 50 -5.44 7.58 4.01
C HIS A 50 -5.77 8.71 3.02
N GLN A 51 -5.22 9.92 3.19
CA GLN A 51 -5.57 11.09 2.37
C GLN A 51 -5.35 10.88 0.86
N PRO A 52 -4.20 10.31 0.39
CA PRO A 52 -3.97 10.08 -1.03
C PRO A 52 -5.02 9.15 -1.65
N VAL A 53 -5.34 8.07 -0.94
CA VAL A 53 -6.36 7.09 -1.35
C VAL A 53 -7.75 7.74 -1.40
N ARG A 54 -8.16 8.44 -0.34
CA ARG A 54 -9.47 9.13 -0.28
C ARG A 54 -9.61 10.18 -1.38
N ARG A 55 -8.54 10.92 -1.67
CA ARG A 55 -8.51 11.89 -2.77
C ARG A 55 -8.75 11.20 -4.11
N ARG A 56 -8.07 10.09 -4.36
CA ARG A 56 -8.21 9.33 -5.61
C ARG A 56 -9.58 8.68 -5.73
N GLU A 57 -10.09 8.06 -4.65
CA GLU A 57 -11.44 7.51 -4.59
C GLU A 57 -12.48 8.57 -4.98
N ARG A 58 -12.37 9.78 -4.40
CA ARG A 58 -13.27 10.89 -4.70
C ARG A 58 -13.19 11.34 -6.16
N ILE A 59 -11.98 11.47 -6.71
CA ILE A 59 -11.76 11.83 -8.13
C ILE A 59 -12.31 10.75 -9.07
N MET A 60 -12.15 9.47 -8.72
CA MET A 60 -12.55 8.33 -9.54
C MET A 60 -14.02 7.92 -9.35
N LYS A 61 -14.87 8.81 -8.79
CA LYS A 61 -16.30 8.54 -8.50
C LYS A 61 -16.55 7.30 -7.63
N ARG A 62 -15.61 6.96 -6.74
CA ARG A 62 -15.60 5.79 -5.85
C ARG A 62 -15.41 4.46 -6.58
N PHE A 63 -14.88 3.47 -5.87
CA PHE A 63 -14.73 2.12 -6.41
C PHE A 63 -16.10 1.43 -6.46
N LYS A 64 -16.35 0.67 -7.54
CA LYS A 64 -17.61 -0.10 -7.69
C LYS A 64 -17.68 -1.30 -6.75
N SER A 65 -16.54 -1.75 -6.21
CA SER A 65 -16.48 -2.84 -5.23
C SER A 65 -15.25 -2.76 -4.33
N SER A 66 -15.33 -3.44 -3.17
CA SER A 66 -14.20 -3.61 -2.24
C SER A 66 -13.02 -4.33 -2.88
N HIS A 67 -13.28 -5.30 -3.76
CA HIS A 67 -12.24 -6.02 -4.50
C HIS A 67 -11.45 -5.11 -5.44
N GLN A 68 -12.13 -4.20 -6.16
CA GLN A 68 -11.45 -3.20 -6.98
C GLN A 68 -10.59 -2.25 -6.14
N ALA A 69 -11.12 -1.77 -5.01
CA ALA A 69 -10.37 -0.94 -4.08
C ALA A 69 -9.13 -1.69 -3.57
N GLN A 70 -9.25 -2.97 -3.23
CA GLN A 70 -8.14 -3.77 -2.71
C GLN A 70 -7.03 -4.00 -3.76
N ARG A 71 -7.39 -4.28 -5.02
CA ARG A 71 -6.42 -4.41 -6.13
C ARG A 71 -5.71 -3.10 -6.42
N PHE A 72 -6.44 -1.98 -6.35
CA PHE A 72 -5.86 -0.66 -6.48
C PHE A 72 -4.87 -0.39 -5.34
N LEU A 73 -5.31 -0.56 -4.08
CA LEU A 73 -4.49 -0.33 -2.89
C LEU A 73 -3.22 -1.18 -2.88
N SER A 74 -3.29 -2.45 -3.27
CA SER A 74 -2.13 -3.34 -3.26
C SER A 74 -0.99 -2.85 -4.13
N VAL A 75 -1.29 -2.22 -5.28
CA VAL A 75 -0.26 -1.69 -6.19
C VAL A 75 0.08 -0.25 -5.82
N HIS A 76 -0.94 0.55 -5.52
CA HIS A 76 -0.80 1.98 -5.24
C HIS A 76 0.11 2.24 -4.05
N ASP A 77 -0.02 1.49 -2.95
CA ASP A 77 0.80 1.72 -1.76
C ASP A 77 2.29 1.42 -2.02
N GLN A 78 2.59 0.38 -2.81
CA GLN A 78 3.96 0.06 -3.22
C GLN A 78 4.56 1.17 -4.08
N VAL A 79 3.79 1.67 -5.06
CA VAL A 79 4.20 2.79 -5.91
C VAL A 79 4.38 4.07 -5.10
N ALA A 80 3.42 4.40 -4.23
CA ALA A 80 3.50 5.60 -3.39
C ALA A 80 4.72 5.59 -2.47
N ASN A 81 5.09 4.42 -1.92
CA ASN A 81 6.30 4.25 -1.11
C ASN A 81 7.58 4.46 -1.92
N LEU A 82 7.65 3.98 -3.17
CA LEU A 82 8.81 4.18 -4.04
C LEU A 82 9.10 5.67 -4.30
N PHE A 83 8.04 6.48 -4.43
CA PHE A 83 8.15 7.93 -4.64
C PHE A 83 8.08 8.74 -3.34
N HIS A 84 8.02 8.08 -2.18
CA HIS A 84 7.97 8.77 -0.90
C HIS A 84 9.34 9.34 -0.56
N ILE A 85 9.48 10.66 -0.67
CA ILE A 85 10.64 11.38 -0.16
C ILE A 85 10.31 11.84 1.26
N PRO A 86 11.04 11.37 2.29
CA PRO A 86 10.85 11.84 3.65
C PRO A 86 10.96 13.36 3.67
N TYR A 87 10.09 14.01 4.44
CA TYR A 87 10.10 15.45 4.60
C TYR A 87 10.71 15.84 5.96
N PRO A 88 12.03 15.75 6.18
CA PRO A 88 12.67 16.60 7.16
C PRO A 88 12.93 17.96 6.50
N GLY A 89 12.75 19.04 7.24
CA GLY A 89 12.79 20.43 6.78
C GLY A 89 14.12 20.96 6.20
N ALA A 90 15.00 20.09 5.70
CA ALA A 90 16.32 20.45 5.17
C ALA A 90 16.78 19.56 3.99
N VAL A 91 15.86 18.99 3.21
CA VAL A 91 16.26 18.24 1.99
C VAL A 91 16.56 19.24 0.86
N THR A 92 17.75 19.17 0.28
CA THR A 92 18.15 20.02 -0.87
C THR A 92 17.33 19.69 -2.12
N ALA A 93 17.22 20.65 -3.05
CA ALA A 93 16.56 20.41 -4.34
C ALA A 93 17.21 19.23 -5.10
N ASP A 94 18.53 19.11 -5.01
CA ASP A 94 19.29 18.07 -5.71
C ASP A 94 19.05 16.69 -5.12
N PHE A 95 18.96 16.57 -3.79
CA PHE A 95 18.57 15.32 -3.17
C PHE A 95 17.16 14.88 -3.61
N ARG A 96 16.22 15.82 -3.73
CA ARG A 96 14.87 15.51 -4.23
C ARG A 96 14.90 15.04 -5.68
N ARG A 97 15.68 15.72 -6.54
CA ARG A 97 15.86 15.33 -7.95
C ARG A 97 16.48 13.93 -8.06
N ALA A 98 17.60 13.69 -7.39
CA ALA A 98 18.27 12.38 -7.38
C ALA A 98 17.36 11.26 -6.83
N SER A 99 16.57 11.54 -5.79
CA SER A 99 15.63 10.57 -5.24
C SER A 99 14.48 10.25 -6.21
N ARG A 100 13.96 11.25 -6.94
CA ARG A 100 12.97 11.02 -8.00
C ARG A 100 13.57 10.26 -9.18
N GLU A 101 14.78 10.59 -9.62
CA GLU A 101 15.47 9.89 -10.70
C GLU A 101 15.65 8.41 -10.38
N ARG A 102 16.12 8.09 -9.16
CA ARG A 102 16.22 6.72 -8.69
C ARG A 102 14.86 6.02 -8.67
N ALA A 103 13.83 6.66 -8.12
CA ALA A 103 12.48 6.09 -8.10
C ALA A 103 11.95 5.82 -9.51
N PHE A 104 12.18 6.71 -10.47
CA PHE A 104 11.79 6.50 -11.87
C PHE A 104 12.60 5.41 -12.57
N ALA A 105 13.89 5.27 -12.27
CA ALA A 105 14.70 4.18 -12.80
C ALA A 105 14.18 2.82 -12.33
N THR A 106 13.95 2.66 -11.02
CA THR A 106 13.34 1.45 -10.45
C THR A 106 11.95 1.19 -11.02
N TRP A 107 11.13 2.23 -11.19
CA TRP A 107 9.80 2.08 -11.79
C TRP A 107 9.87 1.55 -13.23
N ARG A 108 10.79 2.09 -14.06
CA ARG A 108 10.97 1.63 -15.44
C ARG A 108 11.35 0.16 -15.47
N GLU A 109 12.30 -0.26 -14.65
CA GLU A 109 12.74 -1.65 -14.53
C GLU A 109 11.58 -2.59 -14.16
N ILE A 110 10.81 -2.24 -13.14
CA ILE A 110 9.65 -3.04 -12.70
C ILE A 110 8.59 -3.10 -13.81
N SER A 111 8.27 -1.97 -14.44
CA SER A 111 7.23 -1.91 -15.49
C SER A 111 7.62 -2.65 -16.77
N THR A 112 8.90 -2.63 -17.17
CA THR A 112 9.38 -3.37 -18.35
C THR A 112 9.51 -4.85 -18.05
N THR A 113 9.99 -5.22 -16.85
CA THR A 113 10.04 -6.62 -16.41
C THR A 113 8.64 -7.23 -16.33
N SER A 114 7.66 -6.48 -15.80
CA SER A 114 6.27 -6.94 -15.74
C SER A 114 5.65 -7.09 -17.13
N ALA A 115 5.92 -6.15 -18.06
CA ALA A 115 5.44 -6.25 -19.44
C ALA A 115 6.01 -7.50 -20.15
N ILE A 116 7.31 -7.78 -19.97
CA ILE A 116 7.96 -8.97 -20.54
C ILE A 116 7.39 -10.27 -19.93
N ALA A 117 7.15 -10.29 -18.62
CA ALA A 117 6.56 -11.44 -17.95
C ALA A 117 5.11 -11.72 -18.40
N GLU A 118 4.29 -10.67 -18.57
CA GLU A 118 2.91 -10.80 -19.09
C GLU A 118 2.89 -11.31 -20.53
N SER A 119 3.77 -10.80 -21.41
CA SER A 119 3.92 -11.30 -22.79
C SER A 119 4.33 -12.78 -22.82
N ARG A 120 5.32 -13.19 -22.01
CA ARG A 120 5.74 -14.60 -21.93
C ARG A 120 4.66 -15.52 -21.36
N THR A 121 3.86 -15.02 -20.41
CA THR A 121 2.78 -15.81 -19.82
C THR A 121 1.62 -15.97 -20.81
N PHE A 122 1.34 -14.93 -21.60
CA PHE A 122 0.35 -14.97 -22.68
C PHE A 122 0.77 -15.94 -23.80
N GLU A 123 2.01 -15.87 -24.26
CA GLU A 123 2.56 -16.80 -25.26
C GLU A 123 2.55 -18.26 -24.77
N ASN A 124 2.98 -18.53 -23.53
CA ASN A 124 2.90 -19.87 -22.94
C ASN A 124 1.47 -20.41 -22.81
N ARG A 125 0.49 -19.52 -22.62
CA ARG A 125 -0.92 -19.91 -22.53
C ARG A 125 -1.51 -20.22 -23.91
N LEU A 126 -1.09 -19.51 -24.94
CA LEU A 126 -1.46 -19.80 -26.33
C LEU A 126 -0.85 -21.11 -26.83
N LEU A 127 0.42 -21.39 -26.50
CA LEU A 127 1.08 -22.65 -26.85
C LEU A 127 0.43 -23.88 -26.18
N ARG A 128 -0.13 -23.73 -24.98
CA ARG A 128 -0.87 -24.80 -24.30
C ARG A 128 -2.29 -25.01 -24.84
N LEU A 129 -2.87 -24.02 -25.52
CA LEU A 129 -4.21 -24.11 -26.12
C LEU A 129 -4.16 -24.47 -27.63
N GLY A 130 -3.01 -24.34 -28.29
CA GLY A 130 -2.80 -24.72 -29.69
C GLY A 130 -2.49 -26.21 -29.93
N GLY A 131 -2.36 -27.03 -28.88
CA GLY A 131 -2.07 -28.46 -28.99
C GLY A 131 -3.32 -29.32 -29.21
N ARG A 132 -4.14 -29.01 -30.21
CA ARG A 132 -5.15 -29.92 -30.79
C ARG A 132 -5.84 -29.24 -31.99
N LEU A 133 -5.23 -29.27 -33.16
CA LEU A 133 -5.93 -29.46 -34.43
C LEU A 133 -4.92 -30.05 -35.44
N SER A 134 -5.29 -31.24 -35.95
CA SER A 134 -4.65 -32.10 -36.96
C SER A 134 -3.23 -32.57 -36.69
#